data_AF-A0A922HR08-F1
#
_entry.id   AF-A0A922HR08-F1
#
_cell.length_a   1.000
_cell.length_b   1.000
_cell.length_c   1.000
_cell.angle_alpha   90.00
_cell.angle_beta   90.00
_cell.angle_gamma   90.00
#
_symmetry.space_group_name_H-M   'P 1'
#
loop_
_entity.id
_entity.type
_entity.pdbx_description
1 polymer ?
#
loop_
_entity_poly.entity_id
_entity_poly.type
_entity_poly.pdbx_seq_one_letter_code
_entity_poly.pdbx_strand_id
1 'polypeptide(L)'
;MANLLRTAYIRRAMMMNPTLFKYTAIRALSAAPAPKPNPHGWKSWKDIPDSELPACPDPTNPLYELQQYKNIQKKRIWYQMNEHIPIYFREGTKDKVLVSLYVVMLFSLLSYEYYMIVTKVAV
;
A
#
# COMPACT_ATOMS: atom_id res chain seq x y z
N MET A 1 28.04 21.61 -7.54
CA MET A 1 27.50 21.49 -6.16
C MET A 1 26.53 20.32 -5.96
N ALA A 2 25.62 20.01 -6.90
CA ALA A 2 24.66 18.90 -6.75
C ALA A 2 25.30 17.51 -6.52
N ASN A 3 26.44 17.21 -7.15
CA ASN A 3 27.14 15.93 -7.00
C ASN A 3 27.78 15.73 -5.61
N LEU A 4 28.13 16.81 -4.91
CA LEU A 4 28.68 16.75 -3.55
C LEU A 4 27.58 16.47 -2.51
N LEU A 5 26.38 17.02 -2.72
CA LEU A 5 25.23 16.75 -1.86
C LEU A 5 24.75 15.30 -2.01
N ARG A 6 24.74 14.77 -3.25
CA ARG A 6 24.35 13.38 -3.53
C ARG A 6 25.32 12.38 -2.89
N THR A 7 26.62 12.62 -2.99
CA THR A 7 27.66 11.76 -2.38
C THR A 7 27.68 11.85 -0.85
N ALA A 8 27.45 13.04 -0.28
CA ALA A 8 27.31 13.20 1.17
C ALA A 8 26.07 12.48 1.72
N TYR A 9 24.94 12.54 1.01
CA TYR A 9 23.72 11.84 1.42
C TYR A 9 23.88 10.32 1.35
N ILE A 10 24.51 9.81 0.29
CA ILE A 10 24.81 8.37 0.14
C ILE A 10 25.80 7.91 1.21
N ARG A 11 26.86 8.68 1.49
CA ARG A 11 27.79 8.36 2.59
C ARG A 11 27.10 8.37 3.95
N ARG A 12 26.22 9.33 4.22
CA ARG A 12 25.48 9.40 5.49
C ARG A 12 24.47 8.26 5.64
N ALA A 13 23.87 7.80 4.54
CA ALA A 13 23.04 6.61 4.51
C ALA A 13 23.87 5.31 4.69
N MET A 14 25.07 5.23 4.11
CA MET A 14 26.02 4.12 4.31
C MET A 14 26.65 4.08 5.71
N MET A 15 26.73 5.23 6.40
CA MET A 15 27.22 5.35 7.77
C MET A 15 26.14 5.09 8.84
N MET A 16 24.87 4.92 8.45
CA MET A 16 23.88 4.42 9.39
C MET A 16 24.23 2.97 9.72
N ASN A 17 24.59 2.73 10.98
CA ASN A 17 24.88 1.40 11.48
C ASN A 17 23.71 0.47 11.08
N PRO A 18 23.95 -0.62 10.34
CA PRO A 18 22.88 -1.48 9.82
C PRO A 18 21.99 -2.03 10.94
N THR A 19 22.52 -2.11 12.16
CA THR A 19 21.76 -2.41 13.38
C THR A 19 20.73 -1.32 13.70
N LEU A 20 21.13 -0.05 13.74
CA LEU A 20 20.23 1.10 13.95
C LEU A 20 19.13 1.19 12.90
N PHE A 21 19.46 0.98 11.62
CA PHE A 21 18.46 0.94 10.54
C PHE A 21 17.46 -0.21 10.72
N LYS A 22 17.93 -1.40 11.12
CA LYS A 22 17.05 -2.54 11.45
C LYS A 22 16.13 -2.20 12.62
N TYR A 23 16.65 -1.61 13.70
CA TYR A 23 15.84 -1.27 14.87
C TYR A 23 14.82 -0.17 14.59
N THR A 24 15.18 0.85 13.80
CA THR A 24 14.22 1.89 13.39
C THR A 24 13.18 1.37 12.42
N ALA A 25 13.54 0.50 11.48
CA ALA A 25 12.60 -0.16 10.58
C ALA A 25 11.65 -1.10 11.34
N ILE A 26 12.15 -1.92 12.27
CA ILE A 26 11.32 -2.80 13.11
C ILE A 26 10.37 -1.97 13.98
N ARG A 27 10.87 -0.87 14.58
CA ARG A 27 10.03 0.03 15.39
C ARG A 27 8.95 0.71 14.55
N ALA A 28 9.28 1.17 13.35
CA ALA A 28 8.33 1.76 12.41
C ALA A 28 7.27 0.75 11.94
N LEU A 29 7.67 -0.51 11.69
CA LEU A 29 6.75 -1.59 11.35
C LEU A 29 5.85 -1.99 12.53
N SER A 30 6.38 -1.94 13.77
CA SER A 30 5.61 -2.22 15.00
C SER A 30 4.67 -1.08 15.41
N ALA A 31 4.91 0.14 14.93
CA ALA A 31 4.05 1.30 15.18
C ALA A 31 2.89 1.40 14.18
N ALA A 32 2.77 0.44 13.25
CA ALA A 32 1.61 0.36 12.38
C ALA A 32 0.36 0.16 13.25
N PRO A 33 -0.65 1.05 13.15
CA PRO A 33 -1.85 0.93 13.96
C PRO A 33 -2.48 -0.43 13.74
N ALA A 34 -2.75 -1.16 14.83
CA ALA A 34 -3.43 -2.43 14.78
C ALA A 34 -4.73 -2.27 13.97
N PRO A 35 -5.03 -3.18 13.02
CA PRO A 35 -6.23 -3.06 12.22
C PRO A 35 -7.44 -3.03 13.15
N LYS A 36 -8.21 -1.93 13.10
CA LYS A 36 -9.45 -1.85 13.87
C LYS A 36 -10.42 -2.83 13.22
N PRO A 37 -11.03 -3.76 13.98
CA PRO A 37 -12.00 -4.66 13.41
C PRO A 37 -13.15 -3.86 12.79
N ASN A 38 -13.60 -4.30 11.61
CA ASN A 38 -14.73 -3.69 10.92
C ASN A 38 -15.96 -3.69 11.85
N PRO A 39 -16.63 -2.54 12.09
CA PRO A 39 -17.79 -2.47 12.97
C PRO A 39 -18.95 -3.40 12.57
N HIS A 40 -19.09 -3.72 11.28
CA HIS A 40 -20.15 -4.61 10.77
C HIS A 40 -19.69 -6.08 10.62
N GLY A 41 -18.42 -6.40 10.90
CA GLY A 41 -17.90 -7.77 10.83
C GLY A 41 -17.76 -8.36 9.41
N TRP A 42 -18.03 -7.60 8.35
CA TRP A 42 -17.85 -8.06 6.98
C TRP A 42 -16.37 -8.32 6.65
N LYS A 43 -16.12 -9.37 5.86
CA LYS A 43 -14.75 -9.77 5.46
C LYS A 43 -14.36 -9.20 4.10
N SER A 44 -15.35 -8.88 3.26
CA SER A 44 -15.16 -8.29 1.94
C SER A 44 -16.26 -7.25 1.64
N TRP A 45 -15.97 -6.32 0.73
CA TRP A 45 -16.98 -5.42 0.17
C TRP A 45 -18.14 -6.17 -0.50
N LYS A 46 -17.90 -7.41 -0.95
CA LYS A 46 -18.91 -8.27 -1.57
C LYS A 46 -19.97 -8.75 -0.57
N ASP A 47 -19.64 -8.79 0.72
CA ASP A 47 -20.53 -9.27 1.77
C ASP A 47 -21.53 -8.19 2.22
N ILE A 48 -21.34 -6.94 1.78
CA ILE A 48 -22.20 -5.81 2.11
C ILE A 48 -23.57 -6.04 1.45
N PRO A 49 -24.69 -6.08 2.20
CA PRO A 49 -26.01 -6.25 1.62
C PRO A 49 -26.44 -4.99 0.85
N ASP A 50 -27.27 -5.17 -0.18
CA ASP A 50 -27.81 -4.05 -0.97
C ASP A 50 -28.65 -3.09 -0.12
N SER A 51 -29.17 -3.54 1.02
CA SER A 51 -29.97 -2.73 1.96
C SER A 51 -29.17 -1.66 2.69
N GLU A 52 -27.85 -1.81 2.81
CA GLU A 52 -26.98 -0.80 3.45
C GLU A 52 -26.45 0.23 2.45
N LEU A 53 -26.87 0.15 1.19
CA LEU A 53 -26.53 1.15 0.19
C LEU A 53 -27.23 2.48 0.50
N PRO A 54 -26.56 3.61 0.26
CA PRO A 54 -27.19 4.92 0.39
C PRO A 54 -28.38 5.02 -0.56
N ALA A 55 -29.37 5.83 -0.17
CA ALA A 55 -30.52 6.13 -1.02
C ALA A 55 -30.06 6.60 -2.41
N CYS A 56 -30.76 6.13 -3.45
CA CYS A 56 -30.47 6.53 -4.81
C CYS A 56 -30.59 8.05 -4.95
N PRO A 57 -29.57 8.76 -5.49
CA PRO A 57 -29.64 10.21 -5.68
C PRO A 57 -30.78 10.64 -6.61
N ASP A 58 -31.09 9.82 -7.61
CA ASP A 58 -32.20 10.04 -8.54
C ASP A 58 -32.83 8.68 -8.91
N PRO A 59 -34.03 8.36 -8.38
CA PRO A 59 -34.69 7.09 -8.63
C PRO A 59 -35.19 6.92 -10.08
N THR A 60 -35.22 7.99 -10.88
CA THR A 60 -35.67 7.91 -12.28
C THR A 60 -34.57 7.55 -13.27
N ASN A 61 -33.30 7.57 -12.84
CA ASN A 61 -32.17 7.26 -13.71
C ASN A 61 -31.75 5.78 -13.59
N PRO A 62 -31.86 4.98 -14.67
CA PRO A 62 -31.58 3.54 -14.65
C PRO A 62 -30.11 3.21 -14.36
N LEU A 63 -29.19 4.17 -14.51
CA LEU A 63 -27.77 3.96 -14.21
C LEU A 63 -27.53 3.56 -12.75
N TYR A 64 -28.38 4.01 -11.84
CA TYR A 64 -28.23 3.72 -10.41
C TYR A 64 -28.79 2.36 -10.00
N GLU A 65 -29.63 1.74 -10.84
CA GLU A 65 -30.09 0.37 -10.65
C GLU A 65 -29.08 -0.67 -11.13
N LEU A 66 -28.12 -0.27 -11.97
CA LEU A 66 -27.08 -1.15 -12.48
C LEU A 66 -26.28 -1.79 -11.34
N GLN A 67 -26.04 -3.09 -11.47
CA GLN A 67 -25.24 -3.86 -10.51
C GLN A 67 -23.83 -3.27 -10.34
N GLN A 68 -23.27 -2.69 -11.40
CA GLN A 68 -21.98 -2.02 -11.37
C GLN A 68 -21.98 -0.81 -10.42
N TYR A 69 -23.03 0.01 -10.45
CA TYR A 69 -23.16 1.16 -9.56
C TYR A 69 -23.28 0.72 -8.10
N LYS A 70 -24.13 -0.28 -7.83
CA LYS A 70 -24.27 -0.87 -6.49
C LYS A 70 -22.93 -1.39 -5.96
N ASN A 71 -22.16 -2.09 -6.80
CA ASN A 71 -20.83 -2.59 -6.43
C ASN A 71 -19.85 -1.45 -6.10
N ILE A 72 -19.88 -0.34 -6.84
CA ILE A 72 -19.05 0.84 -6.56
C ILE A 72 -19.42 1.44 -5.19
N GLN A 73 -20.72 1.55 -4.88
CA GLN A 73 -21.16 2.05 -3.57
C GLN A 73 -20.74 1.11 -2.43
N LYS A 74 -20.85 -0.22 -2.60
CA LYS A 74 -20.34 -1.19 -1.61
C LYS A 74 -18.84 -1.01 -1.38
N LYS A 75 -18.04 -0.87 -2.44
CA LYS A 75 -16.60 -0.59 -2.30
C LYS A 75 -16.32 0.71 -1.57
N ARG A 76 -17.11 1.77 -1.83
CA ARG A 76 -16.99 3.05 -1.14
C ARG A 76 -17.23 2.91 0.37
N ILE A 77 -18.30 2.24 0.76
CA ILE A 77 -18.63 1.93 2.16
C ILE A 77 -17.48 1.14 2.81
N TRP A 78 -17.03 0.08 2.15
CA TRP A 78 -15.90 -0.74 2.60
C TRP A 78 -14.63 0.08 2.84
N TYR A 79 -14.35 1.04 1.96
CA TYR A 79 -13.16 1.90 2.03
C TYR A 79 -13.25 2.98 3.11
N GLN A 80 -14.44 3.46 3.43
CA GLN A 80 -14.68 4.39 4.54
C GLN A 80 -14.59 3.67 5.90
N MET A 81 -15.10 2.45 5.99
CA MET A 81 -15.01 1.66 7.22
C MET A 81 -13.57 1.22 7.53
N ASN A 82 -12.78 0.94 6.51
CA ASN A 82 -11.40 0.47 6.62
C ASN A 82 -10.37 1.57 6.29
N GLU A 83 -10.61 2.79 6.75
CA GLU A 83 -9.73 3.94 6.50
C GLU A 83 -8.28 3.72 6.94
N HIS A 84 -8.11 3.02 8.06
CA HIS A 84 -6.82 2.69 8.65
C HIS A 84 -5.97 1.72 7.79
N ILE A 85 -6.60 1.00 6.85
CA ILE A 85 -5.89 0.13 5.92
C ILE A 85 -5.44 0.97 4.73
N PRO A 86 -4.14 0.98 4.37
CA PRO A 86 -3.66 1.68 3.18
C PRO A 86 -4.38 1.20 1.93
N ILE A 87 -4.70 2.12 1.00
CA ILE A 87 -5.50 1.85 -0.21
C ILE A 87 -4.97 0.64 -0.99
N TYR A 88 -3.65 0.51 -1.08
CA TYR A 88 -2.95 -0.56 -1.80
C TYR A 88 -2.94 -1.92 -1.07
N PHE A 89 -3.67 -2.08 0.03
CA PHE A 89 -3.87 -3.36 0.71
C PHE A 89 -5.35 -3.70 0.97
N ARG A 90 -6.29 -2.90 0.45
CA ARG A 90 -7.72 -2.98 0.82
C ARG A 90 -8.49 -4.14 0.18
N GLU A 91 -8.02 -4.70 -0.94
CA GLU A 91 -8.57 -5.93 -1.52
C GLU A 91 -7.93 -7.19 -0.90
N GLY A 92 -7.13 -7.02 0.16
CA GLY A 92 -6.64 -8.11 1.02
C GLY A 92 -5.47 -8.88 0.41
N THR A 93 -5.59 -10.21 0.36
CA THR A 93 -4.48 -11.11 0.01
C THR A 93 -3.93 -10.86 -1.40
N LYS A 94 -4.80 -10.56 -2.36
CA LYS A 94 -4.39 -10.28 -3.74
C LYS A 94 -3.42 -9.09 -3.80
N ASP A 95 -3.78 -8.01 -3.11
CA ASP A 95 -2.96 -6.81 -3.05
C ASP A 95 -1.63 -7.06 -2.33
N LYS A 96 -1.66 -7.82 -1.23
CA LYS A 96 -0.44 -8.21 -0.51
C LYS A 96 0.55 -8.96 -1.40
N VAL A 97 0.06 -9.92 -2.18
CA VAL A 97 0.91 -10.68 -3.12
C VAL A 97 1.50 -9.75 -4.17
N LEU A 98 0.67 -8.88 -4.75
CA LEU A 98 1.08 -7.96 -5.81
C LEU A 98 2.12 -6.94 -5.32
N VAL A 99 1.87 -6.29 -4.18
CA VAL A 99 2.82 -5.36 -3.55
C VAL A 99 4.12 -6.07 -3.19
N SER A 100 4.06 -7.27 -2.62
CA SER A 100 5.26 -8.04 -2.28
C SER A 100 6.10 -8.35 -3.52
N LEU A 101 5.45 -8.72 -4.63
CA LEU A 101 6.12 -8.99 -5.89
C LEU A 101 6.82 -7.74 -6.44
N TYR A 102 6.15 -6.58 -6.41
CA TYR A 102 6.76 -5.31 -6.80
C TYR A 102 7.97 -4.96 -5.93
N VAL A 103 7.89 -5.15 -4.62
CA VAL A 103 9.00 -4.89 -3.69
C VAL A 103 10.18 -5.80 -4.01
N VAL A 104 9.96 -7.10 -4.22
CA VAL A 104 11.02 -8.06 -4.57
C VAL A 104 11.70 -7.70 -5.89
N MET A 105 10.93 -7.34 -6.91
CA MET A 105 11.48 -6.91 -8.20
C MET A 105 12.33 -5.65 -8.06
N LEU A 106 11.85 -4.66 -7.31
CA LEU A 106 12.54 -3.39 -7.11
C LEU A 106 13.85 -3.57 -6.35
N PHE A 107 13.86 -4.38 -5.27
CA PHE A 107 15.09 -4.70 -4.55
C PHE A 107 16.08 -5.51 -5.40
N SER A 108 15.59 -6.43 -6.22
CA SER A 108 16.44 -7.20 -7.15
C SER A 108 17.11 -6.27 -8.17
N LEU A 109 16.35 -5.34 -8.75
CA LEU A 109 16.86 -4.36 -9.70
C LEU A 109 17.90 -3.44 -9.06
N LEU A 110 17.61 -2.88 -7.88
CA LEU A 110 18.56 -2.03 -7.15
C LEU A 110 19.85 -2.77 -6.80
N SER A 111 19.75 -4.04 -6.41
CA SER A 111 20.92 -4.88 -6.11
C SER A 111 21.77 -5.12 -7.36
N TYR A 112 21.12 -5.37 -8.51
CA TYR A 112 21.79 -5.55 -9.79
C TYR A 112 22.47 -4.26 -10.26
N GLU A 113 21.80 -3.11 -10.17
CA GLU A 113 22.40 -1.81 -10.50
C GLU A 113 23.61 -1.51 -9.61
N TYR A 114 23.50 -1.79 -8.30
CA TYR A 114 24.61 -1.63 -7.37
C TYR A 114 25.81 -2.49 -7.77
N TYR A 115 25.58 -3.76 -8.11
CA TYR A 115 26.63 -4.67 -8.60
C TYR A 115 27.31 -4.12 -9.85
N MET A 116 26.53 -3.61 -10.81
CA MET A 116 27.06 -3.03 -12.05
C MET A 116 27.90 -1.79 -11.80
N ILE A 117 27.49 -0.91 -10.88
CA ILE A 117 28.28 0.27 -10.50
C ILE A 117 29.61 -0.15 -9.88
N VAL A 118 29.60 -1.08 -8.92
CA VAL A 118 30.84 -1.54 -8.27
C VAL A 118 31.79 -2.18 -9.28
N THR A 119 31.28 -3.04 -10.17
CA THR A 119 32.12 -3.80 -11.10
C THR A 119 32.60 -3.01 -12.32
N LYS A 120 31.83 -2.00 -12.77
CA LYS A 120 32.16 -1.24 -13.99
C LYS A 120 32.64 0.20 -13.78
N VAL A 121 32.42 0.79 -12.60
CA VAL A 121 32.81 2.18 -12.30
C VAL A 121 33.96 2.26 -11.30
N ALA A 122 34.15 1.25 -10.45
CA ALA A 122 35.26 1.20 -9.48
C ALA A 122 36.48 0.39 -9.97
N VAL A 123 36.51 -0.01 -11.24
CA VAL A 123 37.69 -0.46 -12.00
C VAL A 123 38.06 0.64 -12.98
#